data_AF-A0A9D3NTI0-F1
#
_entry.id   AF-A0A9D3NTI0-F1
#
_cell.length_a   1.000
_cell.length_b   1.000
_cell.length_c   1.000
_cell.angle_alpha   90.00
_cell.angle_beta   90.00
_cell.angle_gamma   90.00
#
_symmetry.space_group_name_H-M   'P 1'
#
loop_
_entity.id
_entity.type
_entity.pdbx_description
1 polymer ?
#
loop_
_entity_poly.entity_id
_entity_poly.type
_entity_poly.pdbx_seq_one_letter_code
_entity_poly.pdbx_strand_id
1 'polypeptide(L)'
;MKLLPLVFLLSSFSSLTLTEVVDSFEKACGDFFIRNENGIIIPTIFPGDQYKMICQLWENKYRFATVYDTVRRIPVYSAYTFSGKEKSKKINYWKIEPQ
;
A
#
# COMPACT_ATOMS: atom_id res chain seq x y z
N MET A 1 -11.48 5.52 35.62
CA MET A 1 -10.25 4.74 35.36
C MET A 1 -10.49 3.32 34.79
N LYS A 2 -11.73 2.88 34.50
CA LYS A 2 -12.01 1.53 33.97
C LYS A 2 -11.90 1.38 32.44
N LEU A 3 -11.68 2.48 31.70
CA LEU A 3 -11.55 2.48 30.24
C LEU A 3 -10.10 2.38 29.76
N LEU A 4 -9.12 2.62 30.63
CA LEU A 4 -7.69 2.51 30.31
C LEU A 4 -7.29 1.16 29.70
N PRO A 5 -7.68 -0.01 30.25
CA PRO A 5 -7.27 -1.30 29.69
C PRO A 5 -7.91 -1.55 28.32
N LEU A 6 -9.11 -1.01 28.06
CA LEU A 6 -9.78 -1.10 26.77
C LEU A 6 -9.05 -0.26 25.71
N VAL A 7 -8.61 0.95 26.07
CA VAL A 7 -7.82 1.83 25.18
C VAL A 7 -6.47 1.19 24.84
N PHE A 8 -5.77 0.62 25.82
CA PHE A 8 -4.53 -0.12 25.57
C PHE A 8 -4.75 -1.35 24.69
N LEU A 9 -5.85 -2.09 24.90
CA LEU A 9 -6.22 -3.25 24.09
C LEU A 9 -6.56 -2.86 22.63
N LEU A 10 -7.24 -1.72 22.42
CA LEU A 10 -7.55 -1.21 21.07
C LEU A 10 -6.28 -0.76 20.33
N SER A 11 -5.32 -0.16 21.05
CA SER A 11 -4.06 0.32 20.46
C SER A 11 -3.08 -0.79 20.05
N SER A 12 -3.15 -1.96 20.68
CA SER A 12 -2.25 -3.08 20.37
C SER A 12 -2.63 -3.86 19.11
N PHE A 13 -3.85 -3.70 18.59
CA PHE A 13 -4.25 -4.27 17.29
C PHE A 13 -3.77 -3.45 16.07
N SER A 14 -3.25 -2.24 16.27
CA SER A 14 -2.82 -1.35 15.16
C SER A 14 -1.48 -1.73 14.51
N SER A 15 -0.81 -2.78 14.98
CA SER A 15 0.53 -3.15 14.51
C SER A 15 0.50 -4.20 13.39
N LEU A 16 -0.12 -3.93 12.25
CA LEU A 16 -0.03 -4.81 11.07
C LEU A 16 -0.10 -3.98 9.78
N THR A 17 1.07 -3.64 9.21
CA THR A 17 1.27 -2.91 7.92
C THR A 17 0.56 -1.55 7.90
N LEU A 18 1.32 -0.44 7.84
CA LEU A 18 0.70 0.87 7.67
C LEU A 18 0.55 1.09 6.17
N THR A 19 -0.65 1.32 5.67
CA THR A 19 -0.82 1.79 4.29
C THR A 19 -0.95 3.30 4.35
N GLU A 20 -0.30 3.99 3.43
CA GLU A 20 -0.38 5.45 3.37
C GLU A 20 -1.17 5.84 2.13
N VAL A 21 -2.32 6.49 2.36
CA VAL A 21 -3.04 7.19 1.29
C VAL A 21 -2.23 8.44 0.96
N VAL A 22 -1.73 8.51 -0.28
CA VAL A 22 -0.82 9.58 -0.72
C VAL A 22 -1.49 10.48 -1.76
N ASP A 23 -1.09 11.75 -1.78
CA ASP A 23 -1.53 12.69 -2.81
C ASP A 23 -0.79 12.52 -4.15
N SER A 24 0.34 11.82 -4.14
CA SER A 24 1.17 11.60 -5.34
C SER A 24 2.10 10.41 -5.16
N PHE A 25 2.05 9.45 -6.09
CA PHE A 25 3.05 8.37 -6.12
C PHE A 25 4.47 8.88 -6.35
N GLU A 26 4.65 9.90 -7.20
CA GLU A 26 5.96 10.44 -7.53
C GLU A 26 6.74 10.90 -6.29
N LYS A 27 6.04 11.48 -5.30
CA LYS A 27 6.65 11.98 -4.07
C LYS A 27 6.93 10.88 -3.02
N ALA A 28 6.15 9.80 -3.02
CA ALA A 28 6.18 8.82 -1.94
C ALA A 28 6.77 7.47 -2.36
N CYS A 29 6.28 6.85 -3.45
CA CYS A 29 6.68 5.52 -3.88
C CYS A 29 6.83 5.39 -5.40
N GLY A 30 7.41 6.40 -6.04
CA GLY A 30 7.58 6.50 -7.49
C GLY A 30 8.51 5.45 -8.10
N ASP A 31 9.38 4.84 -7.29
CA ASP A 31 10.39 3.85 -7.73
C ASP A 31 9.80 2.55 -8.29
N PHE A 32 8.50 2.31 -8.10
CA PHE A 32 7.79 1.15 -8.66
C PHE A 32 7.31 1.34 -10.10
N PHE A 33 7.47 2.54 -10.65
CA PHE A 33 7.00 2.91 -11.97
C PHE A 33 8.16 3.10 -12.95
N ILE A 34 7.86 2.97 -14.25
CA ILE A 34 8.87 3.13 -15.31
C ILE A 34 9.30 4.60 -15.37
N ARG A 35 10.61 4.85 -15.44
CA ARG A 35 11.19 6.18 -15.65
C ARG A 35 11.69 6.34 -17.08
N ASN A 36 11.42 7.50 -17.68
CA ASN A 36 11.98 7.93 -18.96
C ASN A 36 12.59 9.34 -18.84
N GLU A 37 12.98 9.93 -19.97
CA GLU A 37 13.58 11.27 -20.04
C GLU A 37 12.68 12.39 -19.50
N ASN A 38 11.36 12.17 -19.51
CA ASN A 38 10.34 13.14 -19.11
C ASN A 38 9.84 12.91 -17.66
N GLY A 39 10.37 11.92 -16.94
CA GLY A 39 9.99 11.61 -15.56
C GLY A 39 9.42 10.21 -15.36
N ILE A 40 8.55 10.08 -14.35
CA ILE A 40 7.92 8.81 -13.97
C ILE A 40 6.60 8.62 -14.73
N ILE A 41 6.42 7.45 -15.32
CA ILE A 41 5.19 7.08 -16.04
C ILE A 41 4.22 6.42 -15.07
N ILE A 42 3.24 7.17 -14.60
CA ILE A 42 2.14 6.67 -13.78
C ILE A 42 0.96 6.29 -14.69
N PRO A 43 0.40 5.07 -14.62
CA PRO A 43 -0.81 4.71 -15.34
C PRO A 43 -1.98 5.63 -14.97
N THR A 44 -2.97 5.72 -15.86
CA THR A 44 -4.14 6.59 -15.64
C THR A 44 -4.85 6.25 -14.33
N ILE A 45 -5.04 7.27 -13.49
CA ILE A 45 -5.89 7.20 -12.30
C ILE A 45 -7.31 7.60 -12.72
N PHE A 46 -8.30 6.79 -12.37
CA PHE A 46 -9.68 7.10 -12.70
C PHE A 46 -10.20 8.32 -11.91
N PRO A 47 -11.08 9.15 -12.51
CA PRO A 47 -11.65 10.29 -11.82
C PRO A 47 -12.64 9.84 -10.74
N GLY A 48 -12.69 10.58 -9.62
CA GLY A 48 -13.64 10.37 -8.54
C GLY A 48 -12.96 10.07 -7.20
N ASP A 49 -13.61 10.49 -6.12
CA ASP A 49 -13.05 10.42 -4.77
C ASP A 49 -12.86 9.00 -4.25
N GLN A 50 -13.52 8.01 -4.86
CA GLN A 50 -13.37 6.61 -4.48
C GLN A 50 -12.00 6.03 -4.82
N TYR A 51 -11.29 6.62 -5.80
CA TYR A 51 -9.99 6.15 -6.23
C TYR A 51 -8.90 6.77 -5.38
N LYS A 52 -8.22 5.94 -4.60
CA LYS A 52 -7.12 6.36 -3.71
C LYS A 52 -5.80 5.82 -4.20
N MET A 53 -4.78 6.67 -4.19
CA MET A 53 -3.39 6.26 -4.37
C MET A 53 -2.85 5.80 -3.01
N ILE A 54 -2.33 4.59 -2.96
CA ILE A 54 -1.82 3.99 -1.73
C ILE A 54 -0.39 3.52 -1.92
N CYS A 55 0.52 3.97 -1.06
CA CYS A 55 1.86 3.41 -0.93
C CYS A 55 1.88 2.41 0.24
N GLN A 56 2.20 1.15 -0.04
CA GLN A 56 2.06 0.05 0.91
C GLN A 56 3.33 -0.08 1.76
N LEU A 57 3.28 0.29 3.04
CA LEU A 57 4.43 0.29 3.95
C LEU A 57 4.46 -1.00 4.80
N TRP A 58 5.52 -1.77 4.66
CA TRP A 58 5.81 -2.91 5.52
C TRP A 58 7.24 -2.86 6.03
N GLU A 59 7.41 -3.00 7.35
CA GLU A 59 8.70 -2.88 8.03
C GLU A 59 9.41 -1.57 7.66
N ASN A 60 8.65 -0.47 7.70
CA ASN A 60 9.15 0.88 7.38
C ASN A 60 9.74 1.01 5.96
N LYS A 61 9.30 0.15 5.03
CA LYS A 61 9.72 0.17 3.63
C LYS A 61 8.51 0.04 2.72
N TYR A 62 8.40 0.93 1.74
CA TYR A 62 7.38 0.77 0.70
C TYR A 62 7.66 -0.49 -0.11
N ARG A 63 6.63 -1.30 -0.33
CA ARG A 63 6.74 -2.60 -1.03
C ARG A 63 6.12 -2.57 -2.42
N PHE A 64 5.05 -1.82 -2.59
CA PHE A 64 4.38 -1.61 -3.86
C PHE A 64 3.45 -0.37 -3.78
N ALA A 65 3.04 0.12 -4.94
CA ALA A 65 2.03 1.17 -5.08
C ALA A 65 0.72 0.56 -5.59
N THR A 66 -0.43 1.07 -5.15
CA THR A 66 -1.76 0.60 -5.58
C THR A 66 -2.70 1.77 -5.83
N VAL A 67 -3.42 1.78 -6.94
CA VAL A 67 -4.65 2.57 -7.09
C VAL A 67 -5.81 1.70 -6.64
N TYR A 68 -6.56 2.16 -5.64
CA TYR A 68 -7.58 1.38 -4.96
C TYR A 68 -8.96 2.03 -5.11
N ASP A 69 -9.96 1.23 -5.47
CA ASP A 69 -11.37 1.62 -5.46
C ASP A 69 -11.97 1.31 -4.09
N THR A 70 -12.14 2.35 -3.27
CA THR A 70 -12.64 2.22 -1.89
C THR A 70 -14.11 1.81 -1.80
N VAL A 71 -14.91 2.08 -2.83
CA VAL A 71 -16.34 1.71 -2.86
C VAL A 71 -16.49 0.24 -3.19
N ARG A 72 -15.77 -0.23 -4.23
CA ARG A 72 -15.79 -1.63 -4.66
C ARG A 72 -14.86 -2.52 -3.83
N ARG A 73 -13.98 -1.92 -3.05
CA ARG A 73 -12.96 -2.58 -2.21
C ARG A 73 -12.04 -3.48 -3.02
N ILE A 74 -11.58 -2.98 -4.16
CA ILE A 74 -10.68 -3.72 -5.07
C ILE A 74 -9.52 -2.82 -5.53
N PRO A 75 -8.32 -3.41 -5.74
CA PRO A 75 -7.26 -2.70 -6.45
C PRO A 75 -7.64 -2.55 -7.91
N VAL A 76 -7.51 -1.35 -8.45
CA VAL A 76 -7.60 -1.06 -9.89
C VAL A 76 -6.33 -1.58 -10.57
N TYR A 77 -5.17 -1.23 -10.01
CA TYR A 77 -3.87 -1.80 -10.38
C TYR A 77 -2.87 -1.66 -9.23
N SER A 78 -1.82 -2.47 -9.27
CA SER A 78 -0.64 -2.34 -8.41
C SER A 78 0.64 -2.33 -9.23
N ALA A 79 1.66 -1.63 -8.74
CA ALA A 79 2.99 -1.54 -9.33
C ALA A 79 4.06 -1.93 -8.29
N TYR A 80 4.99 -2.80 -8.69
CA TYR A 80 6.09 -3.25 -7.84
C TYR A 80 7.31 -3.60 -8.70
N THR A 81 8.50 -3.51 -8.11
CA THR A 81 9.75 -3.86 -8.78
C THR A 81 10.12 -5.30 -8.46
N PHE A 82 10.15 -6.16 -9.48
CA PHE A 82 10.63 -7.52 -9.33
C PHE A 82 12.16 -7.55 -9.41
N SER A 83 12.83 -7.76 -8.27
CA SER A 83 14.30 -7.79 -8.19
C SER A 83 14.93 -9.15 -8.57
N GLY A 84 14.12 -10.17 -8.84
CA GLY A 84 14.59 -11.54 -9.08
C GLY A 84 15.16 -12.22 -7.83
N LYS A 85 15.10 -13.57 -7.83
CA LYS A 85 15.64 -14.50 -6.81
C LYS A 85 15.45 -14.07 -5.34
N GLU A 86 14.22 -14.19 -4.84
CA GLU A 86 14.06 -14.69 -3.48
C GLU A 86 13.85 -16.21 -3.54
N LYS A 87 14.54 -16.97 -2.70
CA LYS A 87 14.09 -18.33 -2.33
C LYS A 87 12.84 -18.18 -1.46
N SER A 88 11.77 -17.60 -2.02
CA SER A 88 10.52 -17.41 -1.31
C SER A 88 9.88 -18.79 -1.14
N LYS A 89 9.92 -19.32 0.08
CA LYS A 89 9.05 -20.44 0.44
C LYS A 89 7.62 -19.95 0.24
N LYS A 90 6.86 -20.64 -0.61
CA LYS A 90 5.43 -20.41 -0.73
C LYS A 90 4.82 -20.52 0.66
N ILE A 91 4.25 -19.42 1.14
CA ILE A 91 3.60 -19.38 2.44
C ILE A 91 2.16 -19.84 2.22
N ASN A 92 1.68 -20.79 3.02
CA ASN A 92 0.35 -21.40 2.83
C ASN A 92 -0.80 -20.60 3.50
N TYR A 93 -0.55 -19.34 3.91
CA TYR A 93 -1.59 -18.48 4.47
C TYR A 93 -1.71 -17.17 3.68
N TRP A 94 -2.92 -16.64 3.63
CA TRP A 94 -3.22 -15.36 3.03
C TRP A 94 -2.75 -14.23 3.94
N LYS A 95 -2.05 -13.25 3.39
CA LYS A 95 -1.87 -11.96 4.04
C LYS A 95 -3.02 -11.06 3.63
N ILE A 96 -3.70 -10.48 4.60
CA ILE A 96 -4.72 -9.47 4.36
C ILE A 96 -3.98 -8.14 4.21
N GLU A 97 -4.19 -7.46 3.09
CA GLU A 97 -3.77 -6.07 2.93
C GLU A 97 -4.54 -5.24 3.96
N PRO A 98 -3.86 -4.52 4.87
CA PRO A 98 -4.56 -3.69 5.83
C PRO A 98 -5.33 -2.64 5.09
N GLN A 99 -6.56 -2.51 5.54
CA GLN A 99 -7.42 -1.40 5.16
C GLN A 99 -7.05 -0.20 6.03
#